data_AF-A0A2G8LPR4-F1
#
_entry.id   AF-A0A2G8LPR4-F1
#
_cell.length_a   1.000
_cell.length_b   1.000
_cell.length_c   1.000
_cell.angle_alpha   90.00
_cell.angle_beta   90.00
_cell.angle_gamma   90.00
#
_symmetry.space_group_name_H-M   'P 1'
#
loop_
_entity.id
_entity.type
_entity.pdbx_description
1 polymer ?
#
loop_
_entity_poly.entity_id
_entity_poly.type
_entity_poly.pdbx_seq_one_letter_code
_entity_poly.pdbx_strand_id
1 'polypeptide(L)'
;MKRQEKEILELKTNLEDSKSNRQFDNRPNLLNRAPAPKLPPFNDNTDDLDAYIERFERFATAQNWVRSSEWAINLGALLQGKALEVYSRLPVAKATDYDELKDALLRKYQLTEHGFRQKFRWARPETGEGPVQFAVRLENLLTRWVEMAKVAKEYTKLVDLLLREQFLNACSKELSLFIRERAPNQ
;
A
#
# COMPACT_ATOMS: atom_id res chain seq x y z
N MET A 1 37.41 69.99 -4.46
CA MET A 1 37.66 68.82 -5.33
C MET A 1 37.90 67.53 -4.51
N LYS A 2 38.87 67.48 -3.59
CA LYS A 2 39.22 66.25 -2.82
C LYS A 2 38.13 65.62 -1.94
N ARG A 3 37.04 66.34 -1.60
CA ARG A 3 35.96 65.83 -0.73
C ARG A 3 34.93 65.00 -1.51
N GLN A 4 34.65 65.36 -2.76
CA GLN A 4 33.74 64.61 -3.63
C GLN A 4 34.38 63.32 -4.17
N GLU A 5 35.69 63.33 -4.41
CA GLU A 5 36.42 62.13 -4.86
C GLU A 5 36.42 61.01 -3.80
N LYS A 6 36.48 61.39 -2.52
CA LYS A 6 36.44 60.43 -1.41
C LYS A 6 35.07 59.76 -1.25
N GLU A 7 34.00 60.53 -1.45
CA GLU A 7 32.61 60.04 -1.37
C GLU A 7 32.26 59.11 -2.54
N ILE A 8 32.76 59.41 -3.75
CA ILE A 8 32.62 58.53 -4.92
C ILE A 8 33.41 57.21 -4.72
N LEU A 9 34.58 57.27 -4.08
CA LEU A 9 35.38 56.08 -3.80
C LEU A 9 34.68 55.16 -2.78
N GLU A 10 34.15 55.73 -1.70
CA GLU A 10 33.39 54.97 -0.67
C GLU A 10 32.10 54.34 -1.25
N LEU A 11 31.39 55.05 -2.14
CA LEU A 11 30.22 54.50 -2.84
C LEU A 11 30.59 53.36 -3.81
N LYS A 12 31.75 53.42 -4.47
CA LYS A 12 32.25 52.33 -5.33
C LYS A 12 32.65 51.11 -4.53
N THR A 13 33.34 51.28 -3.40
CA THR A 13 33.73 50.17 -2.51
C THR A 13 32.48 49.46 -1.96
N ASN A 14 31.48 50.21 -1.50
CA ASN A 14 30.21 49.63 -1.02
C ASN A 14 29.42 48.91 -2.13
N LEU A 15 29.50 49.37 -3.38
CA LEU A 15 28.87 48.72 -4.54
C LEU A 15 29.59 47.42 -4.97
N GLU A 16 30.91 47.34 -4.79
CA GLU A 16 31.69 46.12 -5.04
C GLU A 16 31.50 45.07 -3.93
N ASP A 17 31.40 45.51 -2.68
CA ASP A 17 31.09 44.64 -1.54
C ASP A 17 29.65 44.10 -1.62
N SER A 18 28.70 44.89 -2.14
CA SER A 18 27.31 44.47 -2.41
C SER A 18 27.18 43.48 -3.58
N LYS A 19 28.14 43.46 -4.52
CA LYS A 19 28.16 42.53 -5.66
C LYS A 19 28.86 41.21 -5.35
N SER A 20 29.71 41.18 -4.32
CA SER A 20 30.53 40.02 -3.96
C SER A 20 29.88 39.04 -2.97
N ASN A 21 28.66 39.34 -2.48
CA ASN A 21 27.92 38.43 -1.59
C ASN A 21 26.69 37.78 -2.23
N ARG A 22 26.69 37.59 -3.56
CA ARG A 22 25.81 36.60 -4.19
C ARG A 22 26.46 35.24 -4.04
N GLN A 23 26.23 34.61 -2.90
CA GLN A 23 26.43 33.19 -2.71
C GLN A 23 25.75 32.47 -3.88
N PHE A 24 26.54 31.92 -4.80
CA PHE A 24 26.06 30.99 -5.79
C PHE A 24 25.55 29.77 -5.01
N ASP A 25 24.22 29.66 -4.94
CA ASP A 25 23.50 28.46 -4.49
C ASP A 25 23.96 27.31 -5.40
N ASN A 26 25.03 26.62 -5.00
CA ASN A 26 25.55 25.42 -5.65
C ASN A 26 24.67 24.22 -5.26
N ARG A 27 23.36 24.36 -5.44
CA ARG A 27 22.44 23.23 -5.44
C ARG A 27 22.56 22.57 -6.81
N PRO A 28 22.87 21.27 -6.91
CA PRO A 28 22.87 20.61 -8.19
C PRO A 28 21.50 20.80 -8.85
N ASN A 29 21.50 21.30 -10.09
CA ASN A 29 20.32 21.46 -10.93
C ASN A 29 19.48 20.17 -10.93
N LEU A 30 18.39 20.13 -10.17
CA LEU A 30 17.35 19.10 -10.21
C LEU A 30 16.41 19.30 -11.42
N LEU A 31 16.96 19.65 -12.58
CA LEU A 31 16.17 19.75 -13.81
C LEU A 31 16.13 18.38 -14.50
N ASN A 32 14.89 17.91 -14.71
CA ASN A 32 14.45 16.70 -15.43
C ASN A 32 14.13 15.42 -14.65
N ARG A 33 13.58 15.52 -13.43
CA ARG A 33 12.65 14.47 -13.00
C ARG A 33 11.24 14.91 -13.39
N ALA A 34 10.59 14.19 -14.31
CA ALA A 34 9.15 14.34 -14.48
C ALA A 34 8.50 14.24 -13.09
N PRO A 35 7.56 15.13 -12.73
CA PRO A 35 6.86 15.02 -11.46
C PRO A 35 6.29 13.61 -11.37
N ALA A 36 6.57 12.93 -10.26
CA ALA A 36 6.16 11.55 -10.12
C ALA A 36 4.64 11.44 -10.37
N PRO A 37 4.19 10.45 -11.16
CA PRO A 37 2.78 10.30 -11.46
C PRO A 37 2.01 10.17 -10.15
N LYS A 38 0.99 11.02 -9.96
CA LYS A 38 0.12 10.93 -8.78
C LYS A 38 -0.64 9.61 -8.83
N LEU A 39 -0.69 8.90 -7.70
CA LEU A 39 -1.49 7.68 -7.62
C LEU A 39 -2.99 8.08 -7.75
N PRO A 40 -3.76 7.45 -8.64
CA PRO A 40 -5.19 7.71 -8.73
C PRO A 40 -5.89 7.20 -7.45
N PRO A 41 -7.02 7.81 -7.03
CA PRO A 41 -7.84 7.27 -5.94
C PRO A 41 -8.29 5.84 -6.23
N PHE A 42 -8.45 5.04 -5.18
CA PHE A 42 -8.97 3.69 -5.25
C PHE A 42 -10.46 3.68 -5.61
N ASN A 43 -10.84 2.85 -6.58
CA ASN A 43 -12.22 2.67 -7.00
C ASN A 43 -12.68 1.22 -6.83
N ASP A 44 -13.63 1.03 -5.90
CA ASP A 44 -14.25 -0.26 -5.57
C ASP A 44 -14.81 -1.06 -6.75
N ASN A 45 -15.22 -0.39 -7.83
CA ASN A 45 -15.89 -1.04 -8.95
C ASN A 45 -14.91 -1.57 -10.01
N THR A 46 -13.70 -1.04 -10.05
CA THR A 46 -12.72 -1.32 -11.11
C THR A 46 -11.40 -1.85 -10.59
N ASP A 47 -11.04 -1.51 -9.34
CA ASP A 47 -9.75 -1.85 -8.76
C ASP A 47 -9.88 -3.04 -7.82
N ASP A 48 -8.92 -3.97 -7.92
CA ASP A 48 -8.69 -4.95 -6.88
C ASP A 48 -7.90 -4.28 -5.74
N LEU A 49 -8.45 -4.32 -4.52
CA LEU A 49 -7.85 -3.62 -3.38
C LEU A 49 -6.45 -4.17 -3.03
N ASP A 50 -6.22 -5.47 -3.18
CA ASP A 50 -4.94 -6.09 -2.86
C ASP A 50 -3.84 -5.60 -3.82
N ALA A 51 -4.14 -5.64 -5.13
CA ALA A 51 -3.27 -5.08 -6.17
C ALA A 51 -3.07 -3.57 -6.00
N TYR A 52 -4.11 -2.84 -5.57
CA TYR A 52 -4.03 -1.41 -5.32
C TYR A 52 -3.10 -1.10 -4.14
N ILE A 53 -3.23 -1.81 -3.02
CA ILE A 53 -2.34 -1.65 -1.86
C ILE A 53 -0.91 -2.00 -2.25
N GLU A 54 -0.68 -3.08 -2.99
CA GLU A 54 0.66 -3.44 -3.46
C GLU A 54 1.27 -2.34 -4.35
N ARG A 55 0.47 -1.76 -5.26
CA ARG A 55 0.89 -0.61 -6.07
C ARG A 55 1.21 0.61 -5.20
N PHE A 56 0.39 0.89 -4.21
CA PHE A 56 0.61 1.98 -3.25
C PHE A 56 1.93 1.79 -2.48
N GLU A 57 2.20 0.59 -1.96
CA GLU A 57 3.43 0.29 -1.21
C GLU A 57 4.68 0.47 -2.06
N ARG A 58 4.65 -0.01 -3.31
CA ARG A 58 5.73 0.18 -4.28
C ARG A 58 5.95 1.67 -4.59
N PHE A 59 4.86 2.42 -4.74
CA PHE A 59 4.93 3.87 -4.99
C PHE A 59 5.52 4.63 -3.78
N ALA A 60 4.99 4.38 -2.59
CA ALA A 60 5.46 4.98 -1.34
C ALA A 60 6.94 4.70 -1.09
N THR A 61 7.37 3.46 -1.33
CA THR A 61 8.77 3.05 -1.24
C THR A 61 9.65 3.80 -2.26
N ALA A 62 9.20 3.92 -3.51
CA ALA A 62 9.94 4.65 -4.54
C ALA A 62 10.07 6.16 -4.24
N GLN A 63 9.13 6.73 -3.48
CA GLN A 63 9.19 8.12 -3.00
C GLN A 63 9.93 8.28 -1.67
N ASN A 64 10.40 7.19 -1.06
CA ASN A 64 11.02 7.17 0.27
C ASN A 64 10.12 7.75 1.37
N TRP A 65 8.81 7.50 1.30
CA TRP A 65 7.89 7.92 2.36
C TRP A 65 8.15 7.15 3.66
N VAL A 66 8.05 7.85 4.78
CA VAL A 66 8.15 7.31 6.13
C VAL A 66 6.88 6.53 6.46
N ARG A 67 7.03 5.21 6.70
CA ARG A 67 5.91 4.30 6.96
C ARG A 67 5.03 4.72 8.14
N SER A 68 5.64 5.20 9.22
CA SER A 68 4.95 5.52 10.47
C SER A 68 4.12 6.81 10.45
N SER A 69 4.37 7.72 9.51
CA SER A 69 3.71 9.04 9.48
C SER A 69 3.05 9.37 8.16
N GLU A 70 3.62 8.96 7.03
CA GLU A 70 3.16 9.40 5.71
C GLU A 70 2.22 8.37 5.06
N TRP A 71 2.43 7.08 5.28
CA TRP A 71 1.71 6.05 4.51
C TRP A 71 0.22 6.02 4.82
N ALA A 72 -0.17 6.03 6.09
CA ALA A 72 -1.58 5.99 6.49
C ALA A 72 -2.37 7.23 6.01
N ILE A 73 -1.75 8.41 6.12
CA ILE A 73 -2.36 9.69 5.70
C ILE A 73 -2.58 9.69 4.19
N ASN A 74 -1.56 9.33 3.41
CA ASN A 74 -1.64 9.32 1.96
C ASN A 74 -2.57 8.21 1.44
N LEU A 75 -2.57 7.03 2.07
CA LEU A 75 -3.51 5.97 1.71
C LEU A 75 -4.94 6.43 1.99
N GLY A 76 -5.23 6.97 3.18
CA GLY A 76 -6.55 7.46 3.56
C GLY A 76 -7.11 8.51 2.60
N ALA A 77 -6.27 9.41 2.09
CA ALA A 77 -6.66 10.43 1.10
C ALA A 77 -7.04 9.85 -0.28
N LEU A 78 -6.61 8.63 -0.58
CA LEU A 78 -6.88 7.94 -1.84
C LEU A 78 -8.06 6.97 -1.75
N LEU A 79 -8.58 6.69 -0.55
CA LEU A 79 -9.73 5.80 -0.38
C LEU A 79 -11.03 6.48 -0.78
N GLN A 80 -11.91 5.72 -1.43
CA GLN A 80 -13.26 6.15 -1.78
C GLN A 80 -14.27 5.04 -1.42
N GLY A 81 -15.56 5.36 -1.52
CA GLY A 81 -16.63 4.38 -1.38
C GLY A 81 -16.55 3.57 -0.09
N LYS A 82 -16.58 2.24 -0.23
CA LYS A 82 -16.56 1.29 0.89
C LYS A 82 -15.25 1.34 1.67
N ALA A 83 -14.13 1.65 1.04
CA ALA A 83 -12.84 1.75 1.71
C ALA A 83 -12.80 2.99 2.61
N LEU A 84 -13.37 4.10 2.13
CA LEU A 84 -13.52 5.32 2.94
C LEU A 84 -14.49 5.12 4.12
N GLU A 85 -15.54 4.32 3.94
CA GLU A 85 -16.42 3.92 5.06
C GLU A 85 -15.67 3.13 6.14
N VAL A 86 -14.70 2.28 5.78
CA VAL A 86 -13.85 1.59 6.77
C VAL A 86 -12.98 2.60 7.50
N TYR A 87 -12.28 3.45 6.75
CA TYR A 87 -11.39 4.47 7.30
C TYR A 87 -12.10 5.39 8.29
N SER A 88 -13.28 5.89 7.94
CA SER A 88 -14.07 6.80 8.80
C SER A 88 -14.62 6.17 10.07
N ARG A 89 -14.75 4.83 10.13
CA ARG A 89 -15.23 4.10 11.32
C ARG A 89 -14.10 3.69 12.26
N LEU A 90 -12.85 3.74 11.81
CA LEU A 90 -11.71 3.40 12.64
C LEU A 90 -11.42 4.51 13.66
N PRO A 91 -11.04 4.17 14.91
CA PRO A 91 -10.48 5.14 15.83
C PRO A 91 -9.26 5.83 15.21
N VAL A 92 -9.07 7.12 15.50
CA VAL A 92 -7.99 7.93 14.92
C VAL A 92 -6.64 7.25 15.05
N ALA A 93 -6.32 6.68 16.22
CA ALA A 93 -5.06 5.97 16.47
C ALA A 93 -4.81 4.81 15.48
N LYS A 94 -5.85 4.06 15.10
CA LYS A 94 -5.76 2.96 14.13
C LYS A 94 -5.77 3.47 12.68
N ALA A 95 -6.45 4.58 12.41
CA ALA A 95 -6.50 5.18 11.08
C ALA A 95 -5.18 5.89 10.70
N THR A 96 -4.38 6.30 11.69
CA THR A 96 -3.05 6.91 11.49
C THR A 96 -1.91 5.91 11.47
N ASP A 97 -2.16 4.66 11.86
CA ASP A 97 -1.21 3.56 11.74
C ASP A 97 -1.46 2.81 10.43
N TYR A 98 -0.43 2.70 9.59
CA TYR A 98 -0.58 2.09 8.27
C TYR A 98 -0.92 0.61 8.34
N ASP A 99 -0.30 -0.12 9.28
CA ASP A 99 -0.47 -1.57 9.38
C ASP A 99 -1.87 -1.91 9.90
N GLU A 100 -2.37 -1.14 10.88
CA GLU A 100 -3.75 -1.26 11.37
C GLU A 100 -4.79 -0.86 10.30
N LEU A 101 -4.56 0.24 9.57
CA LEU A 101 -5.45 0.66 8.48
C LEU A 101 -5.48 -0.40 7.36
N LYS A 102 -4.31 -0.90 6.94
CA LYS A 102 -4.19 -1.97 5.94
C LYS A 102 -4.95 -3.21 6.40
N ASP A 103 -4.75 -3.68 7.62
CA ASP A 103 -5.43 -4.87 8.15
C ASP A 103 -6.96 -4.68 8.17
N ALA A 104 -7.45 -3.52 8.60
CA ALA A 104 -8.89 -3.22 8.61
C ALA A 104 -9.50 -3.23 7.19
N LEU A 105 -8.79 -2.66 6.21
CA LEU A 105 -9.19 -2.67 4.80
C LEU A 105 -9.19 -4.10 4.26
N LEU A 106 -8.10 -4.85 4.41
CA LEU A 106 -8.02 -6.23 3.94
C LEU A 106 -9.14 -7.11 4.52
N ARG A 107 -9.44 -6.95 5.82
CA ARG A 107 -10.55 -7.67 6.47
C ARG A 107 -11.90 -7.32 5.89
N LYS A 108 -12.21 -6.04 5.67
CA LYS A 108 -13.49 -5.62 5.08
C LYS A 108 -13.71 -6.22 3.69
N TYR A 109 -12.66 -6.30 2.89
CA TYR A 109 -12.71 -6.79 1.51
C TYR A 109 -12.54 -8.30 1.41
N GLN A 110 -12.51 -9.01 2.54
CA GLN A 110 -12.27 -10.44 2.61
C GLN A 110 -10.97 -10.84 1.89
N LEU A 111 -9.96 -9.98 1.94
CA LEU A 111 -8.60 -10.28 1.53
C LEU A 111 -7.87 -10.95 2.70
N THR A 112 -8.50 -12.00 3.22
CA THR A 112 -7.99 -12.87 4.29
C THR A 112 -7.81 -14.26 3.72
N GLU A 113 -7.08 -15.12 4.44
CA GLU A 113 -6.97 -16.55 4.08
C GLU A 113 -8.34 -17.15 3.78
N HIS A 114 -9.31 -16.93 4.68
CA HIS A 114 -10.67 -17.44 4.54
C HIS A 114 -11.37 -16.91 3.29
N GLY A 115 -11.22 -15.63 2.99
CA GLY A 115 -11.88 -15.00 1.85
C GLY A 115 -11.31 -15.45 0.51
N PHE A 116 -9.98 -15.55 0.36
CA PHE A 116 -9.38 -16.12 -0.85
C PHE A 116 -9.73 -17.61 -1.02
N ARG A 117 -9.75 -18.38 0.08
CA ARG A 117 -10.22 -19.77 0.06
C ARG A 117 -11.66 -19.89 -0.46
N GLN A 118 -12.59 -19.09 0.07
CA GLN A 118 -13.99 -19.11 -0.38
C GLN A 118 -14.11 -18.71 -1.85
N LYS A 119 -13.42 -17.63 -2.27
CA LYS A 119 -13.37 -17.21 -3.67
C LYS A 119 -12.86 -18.34 -4.57
N PHE A 120 -11.78 -19.04 -4.20
CA PHE A 120 -11.26 -20.18 -4.96
C PHE A 120 -12.27 -21.33 -5.06
N ARG A 121 -12.87 -21.77 -3.94
CA ARG A 121 -13.80 -22.92 -3.91
C ARG A 121 -15.11 -22.65 -4.66
N TRP A 122 -15.59 -21.41 -4.63
CA TRP A 122 -16.84 -21.02 -5.28
C TRP A 122 -16.66 -20.33 -6.63
N ALA A 123 -15.43 -20.17 -7.10
CA ALA A 123 -15.15 -19.62 -8.42
C ALA A 123 -15.89 -20.41 -9.50
N ARG A 124 -16.52 -19.68 -10.41
CA ARG A 124 -17.17 -20.19 -11.63
C ARG A 124 -16.72 -19.32 -12.80
N PRO A 125 -16.65 -19.87 -14.03
CA PRO A 125 -16.35 -19.07 -15.20
C PRO A 125 -17.29 -17.87 -15.30
N GLU A 126 -16.72 -16.69 -15.51
CA GLU A 126 -17.48 -15.46 -15.69
C GLU A 126 -18.00 -15.33 -17.13
N THR A 127 -19.00 -14.47 -17.35
CA THR A 127 -19.55 -14.24 -18.69
C THR A 127 -18.47 -13.67 -19.61
N GLY A 128 -18.14 -14.41 -20.67
CA GLY A 128 -17.08 -14.03 -21.61
C GLY A 128 -15.66 -14.47 -21.21
N GLU A 129 -15.50 -15.17 -20.08
CA GLU A 129 -14.22 -15.72 -19.65
C GLU A 129 -13.93 -17.06 -20.35
N GLY A 130 -12.80 -17.13 -21.06
CA GLY A 130 -12.34 -18.36 -21.70
C GLY A 130 -11.75 -19.37 -20.68
N PRO A 131 -11.67 -20.67 -21.01
CA PRO A 131 -11.15 -21.70 -20.09
C PRO A 131 -9.74 -21.42 -19.56
N VAL A 132 -8.86 -20.89 -20.41
CA VAL A 132 -7.48 -20.53 -20.01
C VAL A 132 -7.47 -19.35 -19.03
N GLN A 133 -8.32 -18.33 -19.27
CA GLN A 133 -8.45 -17.19 -18.38
C GLN A 133 -8.99 -17.63 -17.01
N PHE A 134 -9.97 -18.53 -17.01
CA PHE A 134 -10.50 -19.10 -15.78
C PHE A 134 -9.45 -19.90 -15.00
N ALA A 135 -8.64 -20.71 -15.68
CA ALA A 135 -7.55 -21.45 -15.05
C ALA A 135 -6.51 -20.52 -14.40
N VAL A 136 -6.10 -19.46 -15.11
CA VAL A 136 -5.19 -18.43 -14.56
C VAL A 136 -5.80 -17.73 -13.34
N ARG A 137 -7.10 -17.41 -13.38
CA ARG A 137 -7.80 -16.81 -12.24
C ARG A 137 -7.86 -17.74 -11.04
N LEU A 138 -8.13 -19.04 -11.25
CA LEU A 138 -8.09 -20.05 -10.19
C LEU A 138 -6.69 -20.16 -9.57
N GLU A 139 -5.65 -20.18 -10.39
CA GLU A 139 -4.25 -20.22 -9.93
C GLU A 139 -3.90 -19.00 -9.08
N ASN A 140 -4.33 -17.79 -9.50
CA ASN A 140 -4.12 -16.56 -8.76
C ASN A 140 -4.84 -16.60 -7.39
N LEU A 141 -6.09 -17.05 -7.36
CA LEU A 141 -6.86 -17.18 -6.12
C LEU A 141 -6.21 -18.18 -5.15
N LEU A 142 -5.73 -19.33 -5.65
CA LEU A 142 -5.01 -20.32 -4.85
C LEU A 142 -3.69 -19.75 -4.32
N THR A 143 -2.92 -19.08 -5.17
CA THR A 143 -1.64 -18.48 -4.79
C THR A 143 -1.81 -17.45 -3.69
N ARG A 144 -2.80 -16.55 -3.84
CA ARG A 144 -3.14 -15.57 -2.81
C ARG A 144 -3.63 -16.23 -1.52
N TRP A 145 -4.43 -17.30 -1.61
CA TRP A 145 -4.84 -18.06 -0.42
C TRP A 145 -3.62 -18.62 0.34
N VAL A 146 -2.68 -19.27 -0.35
CA VAL A 146 -1.45 -19.81 0.25
C VAL A 146 -0.60 -18.72 0.89
N GLU A 147 -0.46 -17.57 0.23
CA GLU A 147 0.28 -16.40 0.75
C GLU A 147 -0.37 -15.86 2.02
N MET A 148 -1.69 -15.70 2.04
CA MET A 148 -2.43 -15.22 3.21
C MET A 148 -2.45 -16.22 4.37
N ALA A 149 -2.38 -17.53 4.06
CA ALA A 149 -2.20 -18.58 5.06
C ALA A 149 -0.79 -18.57 5.69
N LYS A 150 0.15 -17.80 5.12
CA LYS A 150 1.57 -17.76 5.52
C LYS A 150 2.24 -19.14 5.47
N VAL A 151 1.81 -19.98 4.54
CA VAL A 151 2.31 -21.34 4.35
C VAL A 151 3.43 -21.34 3.32
N ALA A 152 4.54 -22.03 3.60
CA ALA A 152 5.61 -22.19 2.62
C ALA A 152 5.09 -22.93 1.37
N LYS A 153 5.57 -22.54 0.18
CA LYS A 153 5.18 -23.14 -1.11
C LYS A 153 5.85 -24.50 -1.34
N GLU A 154 5.74 -25.38 -0.34
CA GLU A 154 6.27 -26.74 -0.31
C GLU A 154 5.11 -27.73 -0.40
N TYR A 155 5.29 -28.82 -1.16
CA TYR A 155 4.22 -29.81 -1.38
C TYR A 155 3.57 -30.30 -0.07
N THR A 156 4.37 -30.65 0.93
CA THR A 156 3.90 -31.14 2.23
C THR A 156 3.07 -30.10 2.98
N LYS A 157 3.49 -28.83 2.93
CA LYS A 157 2.81 -27.70 3.58
C LYS A 157 1.49 -27.36 2.89
N LEU A 158 1.44 -27.47 1.57
CA LEU A 158 0.19 -27.32 0.81
C LEU A 158 -0.80 -28.46 1.11
N VAL A 159 -0.31 -29.70 1.22
CA VAL A 159 -1.15 -30.84 1.62
C VAL A 159 -1.70 -30.64 3.03
N ASP A 160 -0.88 -30.21 3.98
CA ASP A 160 -1.33 -29.90 5.35
C ASP A 160 -2.41 -28.81 5.37
N LEU A 161 -2.22 -27.72 4.61
CA LEU A 161 -3.23 -26.66 4.46
C LEU A 161 -4.58 -27.21 3.98
N LEU A 162 -4.57 -28.06 2.96
CA LEU A 162 -5.78 -28.68 2.42
C LEU A 162 -6.41 -29.67 3.41
N LEU A 163 -5.62 -30.47 4.12
CA LEU A 163 -6.13 -31.43 5.10
C LEU A 163 -6.76 -30.74 6.31
N ARG A 164 -6.12 -29.71 6.86
CA ARG A 164 -6.69 -28.89 7.94
C ARG A 164 -8.01 -28.27 7.54
N GLU A 165 -8.08 -27.80 6.30
CA GLU A 165 -9.29 -27.22 5.73
C GLU A 165 -10.44 -28.24 5.64
N GLN A 166 -10.17 -29.45 5.12
CA GLN A 166 -11.16 -30.51 5.05
C GLN A 166 -11.59 -31.00 6.43
N PHE A 167 -10.65 -31.13 7.37
CA PHE A 167 -10.94 -31.48 8.76
C PHE A 167 -11.90 -30.47 9.40
N LEU A 168 -11.62 -29.18 9.28
CA LEU A 168 -12.46 -28.11 9.82
C LEU A 168 -13.86 -28.06 9.19
N ASN A 169 -14.01 -28.48 7.93
CA ASN A 169 -15.31 -28.56 7.27
C ASN A 169 -16.12 -29.81 7.71
N ALA A 170 -15.45 -30.87 8.16
CA ALA A 170 -16.08 -32.07 8.69
C ALA A 170 -16.50 -31.93 10.15
N CYS A 171 -15.90 -31.00 10.90
CA CYS A 171 -16.29 -30.68 12.27
C CYS A 171 -17.63 -29.94 12.36
N SER A 172 -18.30 -30.04 13.51
CA SER A 172 -19.43 -29.16 13.82
C SER A 172 -19.00 -27.69 13.85
N LYS A 173 -19.95 -26.78 13.64
CA LYS A 173 -19.68 -25.34 13.59
C LYS A 173 -19.04 -24.84 14.90
N GLU A 174 -19.50 -25.30 16.06
CA GLU A 174 -18.91 -24.92 17.35
C GLU A 174 -17.48 -25.42 17.51
N LEU A 175 -17.19 -26.66 17.12
CA LEU A 175 -15.85 -27.23 17.21
C LEU A 175 -14.88 -26.54 16.24
N SER A 176 -15.34 -26.23 15.02
CA SER A 176 -14.55 -25.50 14.03
C SER A 176 -14.20 -24.08 14.50
N LEU A 177 -15.17 -23.37 15.11
CA LEU A 177 -14.94 -22.04 15.71
C LEU A 177 -13.93 -22.12 16.87
N PHE A 178 -14.11 -23.07 17.77
CA PHE A 178 -13.23 -23.29 18.91
C PHE A 178 -11.78 -23.55 18.50
N ILE A 179 -11.56 -24.39 17.48
CA ILE A 179 -10.22 -24.71 16.98
C ILE A 179 -9.57 -23.46 16.37
N ARG A 180 -10.32 -22.66 15.60
CA ARG A 180 -9.82 -21.42 14.99
C ARG A 180 -9.45 -20.35 16.00
N GLU A 181 -10.21 -20.22 17.08
CA GLU A 181 -9.93 -19.24 18.15
C GLU A 181 -8.69 -19.62 18.99
N ARG A 182 -8.33 -20.91 19.04
CA ARG A 182 -7.25 -21.44 19.89
C ARG A 182 -5.97 -21.84 19.17
N ALA A 183 -5.96 -21.82 17.83
CA ALA A 183 -4.76 -22.07 17.03
C ALA A 183 -4.41 -20.84 16.17
N PRO A 184 -3.85 -19.76 16.75
CA PRO A 184 -3.62 -18.53 15.99
C PRO A 184 -2.49 -18.65 14.97
N ASN A 185 -1.48 -19.50 15.18
CA ASN A 185 -0.36 -19.69 14.25
C ASN A 185 0.33 -21.05 14.53
N GLN A 186 0.21 -22.01 13.60
CA GLN A 186 1.15 -23.16 13.48
C GLN A 186 1.34 -23.52 12.02
#